data_AF-A0A6B9FRB9-F1
#
_entry.id   AF-A0A6B9FRB9-F1
#
_cell.length_a   1.000
_cell.length_b   1.000
_cell.length_c   1.000
_cell.angle_alpha   90.00
_cell.angle_beta   90.00
_cell.angle_gamma   90.00
#
_symmetry.space_group_name_H-M   'P 1'
#
loop_
_entity.id
_entity.type
_entity.pdbx_description
1 polymer ?
#
loop_
_entity_poly.entity_id
_entity_poly.type
_entity_poly.pdbx_seq_one_letter_code
_entity_poly.pdbx_strand_id
1 'polypeptide(L)'
;MKEFAHHAIGMHVADRTLRMSKPELVAFIKKGGDRDAEVPVTMLAALESAQRTFEGWGKLLDLARTRYMVAGSSAVLSQGGTTGKAVEPEDRPEAPPASEHSASVSLIGMIDFASASLDELQALHDLADLVGGVAYATVWTARCKARGSGDDYNAAGKLMQWLGDALTDVETAANNEARRRRPSDRSDRETRLEMLALPVIQNGDPDETEAFARDLLAHAEAERRGC
;
A
#
# COMPACT_ATOMS: atom_id res chain seq x y z
N MET A 1 -14.28 0.28 -19.14
CA MET A 1 -13.11 0.85 -19.85
C MET A 1 -13.06 2.39 -19.89
N LYS A 2 -14.14 3.14 -20.15
CA LYS A 2 -14.10 4.62 -20.16
C LYS A 2 -13.87 5.27 -18.79
N GLU A 3 -14.32 4.66 -17.69
CA GLU A 3 -14.15 5.23 -16.34
C GLU A 3 -12.72 5.13 -15.81
N PHE A 4 -12.01 4.04 -16.11
CA PHE A 4 -10.60 3.85 -15.72
C PHE A 4 -9.67 4.91 -16.34
N ALA A 5 -9.91 5.30 -17.59
CA ALA A 5 -9.12 6.33 -18.27
C ALA A 5 -9.24 7.70 -17.59
N HIS A 6 -10.44 8.06 -17.12
CA HIS A 6 -10.65 9.34 -16.40
C HIS A 6 -9.96 9.33 -15.04
N HIS A 7 -9.92 8.18 -14.36
CA HIS A 7 -9.26 8.03 -13.06
C HIS A 7 -7.73 8.17 -13.17
N ALA A 8 -7.11 7.48 -14.13
CA ALA A 8 -5.66 7.56 -14.37
C ALA A 8 -5.20 8.96 -14.80
N ILE A 9 -5.98 9.63 -15.65
CA ILE A 9 -5.72 11.03 -16.04
C ILE A 9 -5.82 11.96 -14.82
N GLY A 10 -6.83 11.75 -13.97
CA GLY A 10 -7.00 12.50 -12.72
C GLY A 10 -5.80 12.37 -11.78
N MET A 11 -5.28 11.15 -11.58
CA MET A 11 -4.11 10.89 -10.74
C MET A 11 -2.83 11.52 -11.29
N HIS A 12 -2.57 11.42 -12.60
CA HIS A 12 -1.40 12.07 -13.20
C HIS A 12 -1.46 13.59 -13.16
N VAL A 13 -2.65 14.18 -13.34
CA VAL A 13 -2.83 15.61 -13.17
C VAL A 13 -2.63 16.00 -11.71
N ALA A 14 -3.18 15.25 -10.76
CA ALA A 14 -3.00 15.52 -9.33
C ALA A 14 -1.53 15.45 -8.90
N ASP A 15 -0.80 14.39 -9.27
CA ASP A 15 0.64 14.25 -8.98
C ASP A 15 1.46 15.40 -9.58
N ARG A 16 1.20 15.75 -10.85
CA ARG A 16 1.87 16.87 -11.51
C ARG A 16 1.57 18.19 -10.80
N THR A 17 0.33 18.41 -10.39
CA THR A 17 -0.14 19.63 -9.72
C THR A 17 0.50 19.78 -8.34
N LEU A 18 0.66 18.68 -7.59
CA LEU A 18 1.32 18.66 -6.29
C LEU A 18 2.82 18.97 -6.36
N ARG A 19 3.45 18.72 -7.51
CA ARG A 19 4.88 19.03 -7.77
C ARG A 19 5.13 20.43 -8.31
N MET A 20 4.09 21.15 -8.72
CA MET A 20 4.24 22.52 -9.24
C MET A 20 4.55 23.51 -8.11
N SER A 21 5.46 24.44 -8.40
CA SER A 21 5.57 25.65 -7.58
C SER A 21 4.29 26.48 -7.69
N LYS A 22 4.03 27.33 -6.69
CA LYS A 22 2.85 28.21 -6.68
C LYS A 22 2.71 29.05 -7.97
N PRO A 23 3.78 29.63 -8.55
CA PRO A 23 3.68 30.34 -9.83
C PRO A 23 3.31 29.43 -11.02
N GLU A 24 3.87 28.21 -11.09
CA GLU A 24 3.58 27.24 -12.14
C GLU A 24 2.13 26.77 -12.10
N LEU A 25 1.62 26.53 -10.89
CA LEU A 25 0.21 26.16 -10.68
C LEU A 25 -0.74 27.26 -11.19
N VAL A 26 -0.45 28.52 -10.86
CA VAL A 26 -1.24 29.67 -11.34
C VAL A 26 -1.19 29.78 -12.87
N ALA A 27 -0.02 29.56 -13.48
CA ALA A 27 0.11 29.58 -14.93
C ALA A 27 -0.63 28.42 -15.60
N PHE A 28 -0.59 27.23 -15.01
CA PHE A 28 -1.29 26.04 -15.47
C PHE A 28 -2.82 26.23 -15.43
N ILE A 29 -3.35 26.76 -14.32
CA ILE A 29 -4.77 27.06 -14.15
C ILE A 29 -5.24 28.12 -15.16
N LYS A 30 -4.47 29.20 -15.35
CA LYS A 30 -4.80 30.24 -16.35
C LYS A 30 -4.84 29.66 -17.76
N LYS A 31 -3.81 28.90 -18.14
CA LYS A 31 -3.72 28.27 -19.46
C LYS A 31 -4.82 27.23 -19.71
N GLY A 32 -5.26 26.53 -18.66
CA GLY A 32 -6.42 25.64 -18.71
C GLY A 32 -7.72 26.42 -18.92
N GLY A 33 -7.95 27.47 -18.12
CA GLY A 33 -9.13 28.33 -18.22
C GLY A 33 -9.25 29.09 -19.54
N ASP A 34 -8.13 29.46 -20.17
CA ASP A 34 -8.11 30.09 -21.50
C ASP A 34 -8.55 29.13 -22.63
N ARG A 35 -8.43 27.81 -22.42
CA ARG A 35 -8.85 26.78 -23.39
C ARG A 35 -10.26 26.29 -23.15
N ASP A 36 -10.64 26.15 -21.88
CA ASP A 36 -11.94 25.71 -21.45
C ASP A 36 -12.18 26.16 -20.00
N ALA A 37 -13.21 26.98 -19.81
CA ALA A 37 -13.54 27.53 -18.50
C ALA A 37 -14.00 26.46 -17.50
N GLU A 38 -14.43 25.28 -17.96
CA GLU A 38 -14.86 24.18 -17.08
C GLU A 38 -13.68 23.38 -16.51
N VAL A 39 -12.52 23.36 -17.18
CA VAL A 39 -11.36 22.55 -16.77
C VAL A 39 -10.83 22.90 -15.37
N PRO A 40 -10.66 24.19 -15.00
CA PRO A 40 -10.27 24.55 -13.63
C PRO A 40 -11.28 24.08 -12.57
N VAL A 41 -12.57 24.12 -12.90
CA VAL A 41 -13.66 23.73 -11.99
C VAL A 41 -13.66 22.21 -11.78
N THR A 42 -13.50 21.42 -12.85
CA THR A 42 -13.39 19.96 -12.75
C THR A 42 -12.14 19.52 -12.01
N MET A 43 -11.01 20.21 -12.23
CA MET A 43 -9.77 19.95 -11.48
C MET A 43 -9.92 20.21 -9.99
N LEU A 44 -10.54 21.33 -9.60
CA LEU A 44 -10.80 21.65 -8.20
C LEU A 44 -11.73 20.63 -7.55
N ALA A 45 -12.78 20.20 -8.24
CA ALA A 45 -13.67 19.14 -7.77
C ALA A 45 -12.94 17.80 -7.60
N ALA A 46 -12.03 17.44 -8.51
CA ALA A 46 -11.21 16.23 -8.41
C ALA A 46 -10.21 16.31 -7.24
N LEU A 47 -9.58 17.48 -7.02
CA LEU A 47 -8.70 17.74 -5.88
C LEU A 47 -9.45 17.67 -4.55
N GLU A 48 -10.64 18.25 -4.45
CA GLU A 48 -11.48 18.13 -3.24
C GLU A 48 -11.92 16.69 -2.98
N SER A 49 -12.27 15.94 -4.03
CA SER A 49 -12.62 14.52 -3.92
C SER A 49 -11.44 13.70 -3.42
N ALA A 50 -10.25 13.93 -3.98
CA ALA A 50 -9.01 13.30 -3.53
C ALA A 50 -8.70 13.68 -2.07
N GLN A 51 -8.83 14.95 -1.69
CA GLN A 51 -8.61 15.41 -0.32
C GLN A 51 -9.58 14.73 0.68
N ARG A 52 -10.89 14.67 0.38
CA ARG A 52 -11.87 13.99 1.25
C ARG A 52 -11.55 12.50 1.39
N THR A 53 -11.08 11.89 0.31
CA THR A 53 -10.63 10.49 0.30
C THR A 53 -9.42 10.34 1.22
N PHE A 54 -8.39 11.19 1.08
CA PHE A 54 -7.22 11.20 1.98
C PHE A 54 -7.57 11.50 3.44
N GLU A 55 -8.55 12.36 3.72
CA GLU A 55 -9.05 12.61 5.08
C GLU A 55 -9.75 11.38 5.66
N GLY A 56 -10.50 10.64 4.83
CA GLY A 56 -11.07 9.33 5.18
C GLY A 56 -9.99 8.32 5.54
N TRP A 57 -8.95 8.21 4.70
CA TRP A 57 -7.79 7.35 4.96
C TRP A 57 -7.01 7.78 6.19
N GLY A 58 -6.83 9.08 6.42
CA GLY A 58 -6.20 9.62 7.61
C GLY A 58 -6.94 9.22 8.89
N LYS A 59 -8.27 9.25 8.88
CA LYS A 59 -9.10 8.77 10.00
C LYS A 59 -8.97 7.26 10.20
N LEU A 60 -8.92 6.47 9.13
CA LEU A 60 -8.72 5.01 9.20
C LEU A 60 -7.34 4.65 9.75
N LEU A 61 -6.28 5.33 9.30
CA LEU A 61 -4.92 5.16 9.78
C LEU A 61 -4.77 5.63 11.23
N ASP A 62 -5.44 6.69 11.64
CA ASP A 62 -5.44 7.15 13.04
C ASP A 62 -6.22 6.18 13.95
N LEU A 63 -7.31 5.59 13.45
CA LEU A 63 -8.03 4.51 14.14
C LEU A 63 -7.15 3.26 14.27
N ALA A 64 -6.44 2.87 13.20
CA ALA A 64 -5.51 1.76 13.19
C ALA A 64 -4.32 2.00 14.13
N ARG A 65 -3.74 3.21 14.12
CA ARG A 65 -2.70 3.65 15.06
C ARG A 65 -3.18 3.60 16.50
N THR A 66 -4.40 4.04 16.79
CA THR A 66 -5.00 3.99 18.13
C THR A 66 -5.15 2.55 18.60
N ARG A 67 -5.66 1.66 17.74
CA ARG A 67 -5.75 0.22 18.03
C ARG A 67 -4.37 -0.41 18.23
N TYR A 68 -3.38 -0.02 17.45
CA TYR A 68 -2.01 -0.49 17.57
C TYR A 68 -1.33 -0.03 18.88
N MET A 69 -1.53 1.23 19.30
CA MET A 69 -1.02 1.70 20.59
C MET A 69 -1.70 1.01 21.78
N VAL A 70 -2.99 0.71 21.69
CA VAL A 70 -3.74 -0.03 22.73
C VAL A 70 -3.28 -1.50 22.81
N ALA A 71 -3.09 -2.16 21.66
CA ALA A 71 -2.60 -3.53 21.59
C ALA A 71 -1.13 -3.64 22.06
N GLY A 72 -0.27 -2.72 21.63
CA GLY A 72 1.13 -2.65 22.07
C GLY A 72 1.27 -2.36 23.57
N SER A 73 0.43 -1.48 24.13
CA SER A 73 0.43 -1.21 25.58
C SER A 73 -0.03 -2.42 26.40
N SER A 74 -0.92 -3.25 25.85
CA SER A 74 -1.40 -4.48 26.51
C SER A 74 -0.33 -5.59 26.49
N ALA A 75 0.46 -5.69 25.42
CA ALA A 75 1.57 -6.65 25.34
C ALA A 75 2.70 -6.33 26.33
N VAL A 76 3.00 -5.04 26.55
CA VAL A 76 4.02 -4.59 27.52
C VAL A 76 3.58 -4.83 28.97
N LEU A 77 2.28 -4.73 29.28
CA LEU A 77 1.76 -5.02 30.62
C LEU A 77 1.68 -6.53 30.93
N SER A 78 1.56 -7.39 29.92
CA SER A 78 1.53 -8.85 30.08
C SER A 78 2.91 -9.44 30.43
N GLN A 79 4.01 -8.76 30.09
CA GLN A 79 5.37 -9.19 30.43
C GLN A 79 5.86 -8.74 31.82
N GLY A 80 5.11 -7.89 32.55
CA GLY A 80 5.52 -7.33 33.84
C GLY A 80 5.21 -8.18 35.09
N GLY A 81 4.67 -9.38 34.92
CA GLY A 81 4.09 -10.16 36.02
C GLY A 81 4.84 -11.44 36.38
N THR A 82 6.08 -11.38 36.87
CA THR A 82 6.64 -12.46 37.71
C THR A 82 7.71 -11.97 38.69
N THR A 83 7.31 -11.95 39.95
CA THR A 83 8.08 -12.23 41.18
C THR A 83 9.36 -11.45 41.48
N GLY A 84 9.24 -10.57 42.48
CA GLY A 84 10.38 -10.05 43.22
C GLY A 84 11.11 -11.14 44.01
N LYS A 85 12.43 -10.99 44.07
CA LYS A 85 13.26 -11.39 45.21
C LYS A 85 14.48 -10.49 45.26
N ALA A 86 14.64 -9.80 46.38
CA ALA A 86 15.79 -8.96 46.66
C ALA A 86 17.03 -9.83 46.95
N VAL A 87 18.15 -9.53 46.28
CA VAL A 87 19.52 -9.87 46.72
C VAL A 87 20.43 -8.73 46.27
N GLU A 88 21.16 -8.17 47.25
CA GLU A 88 22.19 -7.12 47.12
C GLU A 88 23.55 -7.70 46.66
N PRO A 89 24.55 -6.87 46.30
CA PRO A 89 25.29 -7.01 45.05
C PRO A 89 26.73 -7.52 45.25
N GLU A 90 27.21 -8.39 44.36
CA GLU A 90 28.62 -8.47 43.98
C GLU A 90 28.78 -9.33 42.71
N ASP A 91 29.81 -9.00 41.94
CA ASP A 91 30.23 -9.55 40.65
C ASP A 91 29.45 -9.12 39.39
N ARG A 92 30.12 -8.20 38.68
CA ARG A 92 29.78 -7.62 37.38
C ARG A 92 29.75 -8.72 36.30
N PRO A 93 28.57 -9.11 35.78
CA PRO A 93 28.49 -10.05 34.68
C PRO A 93 28.77 -9.30 33.37
N GLU A 94 29.62 -9.91 32.56
CA GLU A 94 29.85 -9.58 31.16
C GLU A 94 28.50 -9.42 30.44
N ALA A 95 28.32 -8.30 29.75
CA ALA A 95 27.06 -7.98 29.09
C ALA A 95 26.72 -9.09 28.08
N PRO A 96 25.52 -9.69 28.13
CA PRO A 96 25.11 -10.62 27.09
C PRO A 96 25.13 -9.88 25.74
N PRO A 97 25.52 -10.55 24.64
CA PRO A 97 25.44 -9.94 23.32
C PRO A 97 24.02 -9.42 23.14
N ALA A 98 23.91 -8.13 22.82
CA ALA A 98 22.65 -7.52 22.46
C ALA A 98 22.06 -8.36 21.34
N SER A 99 21.03 -9.15 21.67
CA SER A 99 20.17 -9.77 20.69
C SER A 99 19.48 -8.63 19.95
N GLU A 100 20.12 -8.12 18.90
CA GLU A 100 19.52 -7.26 17.88
C GLU A 100 18.55 -8.10 17.03
N HIS A 101 17.56 -8.67 17.69
CA HIS A 101 16.28 -8.95 17.10
C HIS A 101 15.34 -7.86 17.63
N SER A 102 15.58 -6.62 17.18
CA SER A 102 14.45 -5.70 17.07
C SER A 102 13.44 -6.44 16.20
N ALA A 103 12.39 -6.98 16.81
CA ALA A 103 11.30 -7.64 16.11
C ALA A 103 10.76 -6.63 15.08
N SER A 104 11.27 -6.71 13.85
CA SER A 104 10.82 -5.86 12.76
C SER A 104 9.37 -6.26 12.52
N VAL A 105 8.46 -5.36 12.87
CA VAL A 105 7.02 -5.57 12.72
C VAL A 105 6.77 -5.89 11.25
N SER A 106 6.38 -7.13 10.95
CA SER A 106 6.02 -7.57 9.61
C SER A 106 4.51 -7.44 9.44
N LEU A 107 4.07 -6.61 8.49
CA LEU A 107 2.64 -6.45 8.20
C LEU A 107 2.01 -7.75 7.70
N ILE A 108 2.74 -8.53 6.90
CA ILE A 108 2.27 -9.85 6.42
C ILE A 108 1.91 -10.76 7.60
N GLY A 109 2.73 -10.79 8.65
CA GLY A 109 2.49 -11.62 9.83
C GLY A 109 1.27 -11.22 10.66
N MET A 110 0.66 -10.07 10.38
CA MET A 110 -0.53 -9.56 11.07
C MET A 110 -1.83 -9.83 10.31
N ILE A 111 -1.75 -10.29 9.05
CA ILE A 111 -2.90 -10.46 8.17
C ILE A 111 -3.09 -11.95 7.87
N ASP A 112 -4.30 -12.47 8.10
CA ASP A 112 -4.66 -13.83 7.72
C ASP A 112 -5.23 -13.87 6.29
N PHE A 113 -4.34 -13.86 5.30
CA PHE A 113 -4.70 -13.92 3.87
C PHE A 113 -5.50 -15.17 3.51
N ALA A 114 -5.29 -16.30 4.21
CA ALA A 114 -5.97 -17.55 3.90
C ALA A 114 -7.48 -17.48 4.25
N SER A 115 -7.84 -16.68 5.26
CA SER A 115 -9.22 -16.52 5.69
C SER A 115 -10.02 -15.46 4.89
N ALA A 116 -9.34 -14.51 4.24
CA ALA A 116 -9.97 -13.42 3.49
C ALA A 116 -10.80 -13.92 2.29
N SER A 117 -11.79 -13.20 1.79
CA SER A 117 -12.40 -13.47 0.47
C SER A 117 -11.50 -12.99 -0.68
N LEU A 118 -11.78 -13.37 -1.93
CA LEU A 118 -11.02 -12.84 -3.07
C LEU A 118 -11.23 -11.33 -3.25
N ASP A 119 -12.44 -10.83 -2.99
CA ASP A 119 -12.72 -9.39 -2.99
C ASP A 119 -11.94 -8.65 -1.88
N GLU A 120 -11.82 -9.25 -0.69
CA GLU A 120 -11.01 -8.69 0.40
C GLU A 120 -9.52 -8.68 0.06
N LEU A 121 -9.03 -9.73 -0.62
CA LEU A 121 -7.64 -9.78 -1.12
C LEU A 121 -7.39 -8.71 -2.19
N GLN A 122 -8.34 -8.48 -3.10
CA GLN A 122 -8.23 -7.41 -4.11
C GLN A 122 -8.25 -6.03 -3.44
N ALA A 123 -9.17 -5.78 -2.52
CA ALA A 123 -9.22 -4.52 -1.78
C ALA A 123 -7.94 -4.26 -0.98
N LEU A 124 -7.36 -5.30 -0.38
CA LEU A 124 -6.10 -5.21 0.34
C LEU A 124 -4.92 -4.93 -0.60
N HIS A 125 -4.86 -5.62 -1.74
CA HIS A 125 -3.88 -5.40 -2.79
C HIS A 125 -3.91 -3.95 -3.28
N ASP A 126 -5.09 -3.44 -3.67
CA ASP A 126 -5.24 -2.10 -4.22
C ASP A 126 -4.90 -1.02 -3.18
N LEU A 127 -5.24 -1.26 -1.92
CA LEU A 127 -4.85 -0.38 -0.82
C LEU A 127 -3.32 -0.38 -0.63
N ALA A 128 -2.69 -1.54 -0.68
CA ALA A 128 -1.26 -1.68 -0.50
C ALA A 128 -0.48 -1.03 -1.64
N ASP A 129 -0.89 -1.24 -2.90
CA ASP A 129 -0.32 -0.58 -4.08
C ASP A 129 -0.46 0.95 -3.98
N LEU A 130 -1.67 1.45 -3.70
CA LEU A 130 -1.91 2.89 -3.60
C LEU A 130 -1.07 3.54 -2.48
N VAL A 131 -1.13 2.99 -1.27
CA VAL A 131 -0.44 3.56 -0.11
C VAL A 131 1.08 3.38 -0.24
N GLY A 132 1.53 2.23 -0.75
CA GLY A 132 2.94 1.95 -1.03
C GLY A 132 3.51 2.89 -2.06
N GLY A 133 2.79 3.13 -3.16
CA GLY A 133 3.14 4.10 -4.19
C GLY A 133 3.25 5.53 -3.64
N VAL A 134 2.31 5.96 -2.79
CA VAL A 134 2.38 7.27 -2.11
C VAL A 134 3.57 7.34 -1.15
N ALA A 135 3.83 6.28 -0.40
CA ALA A 135 4.98 6.21 0.51
C ALA A 135 6.30 6.36 -0.28
N TYR A 136 6.50 5.57 -1.33
CA TYR A 136 7.67 5.69 -2.20
C TYR A 136 7.78 7.08 -2.84
N ALA A 137 6.69 7.63 -3.38
CA ALA A 137 6.72 8.98 -3.94
C ALA A 137 7.15 10.03 -2.90
N THR A 138 6.71 9.87 -1.65
CA THR A 138 7.04 10.76 -0.53
C THR A 138 8.52 10.67 -0.13
N VAL A 139 9.12 9.48 -0.18
CA VAL A 139 10.55 9.25 0.08
C VAL A 139 11.43 10.13 -0.81
N TRP A 140 11.04 10.36 -2.07
CA TRP A 140 11.80 11.16 -3.04
C TRP A 140 11.70 12.67 -2.82
N THR A 141 10.85 13.14 -1.90
CA THR A 141 10.74 14.57 -1.63
C THR A 141 11.96 15.09 -0.87
N ALA A 142 12.36 16.34 -1.13
CA ALA A 142 13.48 16.97 -0.44
C ALA A 142 13.34 17.00 1.10
N ARG A 143 12.12 16.90 1.62
CA ARG A 143 11.83 16.84 3.06
C ARG A 143 12.21 15.52 3.70
N CYS A 144 12.34 14.45 2.92
CA CYS A 144 12.69 13.10 3.38
C CYS A 144 14.20 12.82 3.27
N LYS A 145 14.97 13.70 2.61
CA LYS A 145 16.42 13.61 2.52
C LYS A 145 17.09 14.09 3.81
N ALA A 146 18.20 13.45 4.17
CA ALA A 146 19.06 13.91 5.25
C ALA A 146 19.72 15.25 4.87
N ARG A 147 20.05 16.08 5.86
CA ARG A 147 20.85 17.29 5.62
C ARG A 147 22.31 16.88 5.42
N GLY A 148 22.78 16.85 4.18
CA GLY A 148 24.16 16.50 3.83
C GLY A 148 24.35 16.25 2.34
N SER A 149 25.58 15.96 1.91
CA SER A 149 25.92 15.65 0.51
C SER A 149 25.69 14.17 0.13
N GLY A 150 24.97 13.42 0.96
CA GLY A 150 24.69 12.00 0.76
C GLY A 150 23.28 11.75 0.27
N ASP A 151 23.07 10.59 -0.34
CA ASP A 151 21.74 10.15 -0.79
C ASP A 151 20.84 9.60 0.33
N ASP A 152 21.33 9.65 1.56
CA ASP A 152 20.65 9.13 2.74
C ASP A 152 19.32 9.83 3.03
N TYR A 153 18.37 9.04 3.51
CA TYR A 153 17.10 9.52 4.02
C TYR A 153 17.18 9.90 5.51
N ASN A 154 16.47 10.95 5.90
CA ASN A 154 16.23 11.24 7.31
C ASN A 154 15.22 10.25 7.91
N ALA A 155 14.88 10.40 9.20
CA ALA A 155 13.97 9.47 9.88
C ALA A 155 12.60 9.33 9.17
N ALA A 156 12.04 10.42 8.64
CA ALA A 156 10.77 10.38 7.91
C ALA A 156 10.92 9.65 6.57
N GLY A 157 12.01 9.90 5.83
CA GLY A 157 12.27 9.18 4.59
C GLY A 157 12.51 7.69 4.81
N LYS A 158 13.24 7.30 5.87
CA LYS A 158 13.42 5.89 6.25
C LYS A 158 12.10 5.21 6.61
N LEU A 159 11.21 5.91 7.33
CA LEU A 159 9.87 5.40 7.64
C LEU A 159 9.04 5.19 6.38
N MET A 160 9.04 6.16 5.46
CA MET A 160 8.26 6.05 4.23
C MET A 160 8.83 4.98 3.29
N GLN A 161 10.14 4.79 3.26
CA GLN A 161 10.79 3.70 2.53
C GLN A 161 10.35 2.35 3.09
N TRP A 162 10.48 2.17 4.40
CA TRP A 162 10.04 0.95 5.09
C TRP A 162 8.55 0.67 4.85
N LEU A 163 7.69 1.71 4.88
CA LEU A 163 6.26 1.55 4.64
C LEU A 163 5.99 1.12 3.19
N GLY A 164 6.69 1.70 2.21
CA GLY A 164 6.61 1.28 0.82
C GLY A 164 6.98 -0.19 0.65
N ASP A 165 8.15 -0.58 1.16
CA ASP A 165 8.65 -1.96 1.10
C ASP A 165 7.67 -2.94 1.78
N ALA A 166 7.17 -2.60 2.97
CA ALA A 166 6.24 -3.44 3.73
C ALA A 166 4.86 -3.59 3.05
N LEU A 167 4.42 -2.61 2.26
CA LEU A 167 3.17 -2.70 1.52
C LEU A 167 3.33 -3.45 0.20
N THR A 168 4.47 -3.32 -0.49
CA THR A 168 4.82 -4.20 -1.62
C THR A 168 4.85 -5.67 -1.20
N ASP A 169 5.34 -5.94 0.01
CA ASP A 169 5.28 -7.27 0.63
C ASP A 169 3.82 -7.77 0.82
N VAL A 170 2.92 -6.91 1.30
CA VAL A 170 1.48 -7.23 1.45
C VAL A 170 0.80 -7.46 0.11
N GLU A 171 1.07 -6.63 -0.89
CA GLU A 171 0.59 -6.78 -2.27
C GLU A 171 1.02 -8.14 -2.84
N THR A 172 2.30 -8.47 -2.68
CA THR A 172 2.87 -9.76 -3.12
C THR A 172 2.20 -10.94 -2.41
N ALA A 173 1.97 -10.84 -1.10
CA ALA A 173 1.29 -11.88 -0.33
C ALA A 173 -0.17 -12.08 -0.78
N ALA A 174 -0.92 -10.99 -1.03
CA ALA A 174 -2.28 -11.05 -1.54
C ALA A 174 -2.34 -11.72 -2.93
N ASN A 175 -1.44 -11.33 -3.83
CA ASN A 175 -1.32 -11.94 -5.16
C ASN A 175 -0.97 -13.44 -5.09
N ASN A 176 -0.04 -13.82 -4.21
CA ASN A 176 0.34 -15.22 -4.03
C ASN A 176 -0.82 -16.07 -3.49
N GLU A 177 -1.61 -15.53 -2.58
CA GLU A 177 -2.81 -16.22 -2.08
C GLU A 177 -3.89 -16.32 -3.16
N ALA A 178 -4.14 -15.25 -3.93
CA ALA A 178 -5.05 -15.30 -5.07
C ALA A 178 -4.62 -16.35 -6.11
N ARG A 179 -3.31 -16.48 -6.39
CA ARG A 179 -2.76 -17.53 -7.27
C ARG A 179 -3.10 -18.94 -6.76
N ARG A 180 -2.95 -19.18 -5.46
CA ARG A 180 -3.20 -20.49 -4.82
C ARG A 180 -4.66 -20.91 -4.86
N ARG A 181 -5.59 -19.96 -4.83
CA ARG A 181 -7.02 -20.24 -4.75
C ARG A 181 -7.57 -20.84 -6.03
N ARG A 182 -8.56 -21.72 -5.86
CA ARG A 182 -9.39 -22.28 -6.94
C ARG A 182 -10.83 -21.78 -6.76
N PRO A 183 -11.21 -20.69 -7.43
CA PRO A 183 -12.56 -20.15 -7.40
C PRO A 183 -13.62 -21.20 -7.72
N SER A 184 -14.68 -21.28 -6.90
CA SER A 184 -15.82 -22.17 -7.14
C SER A 184 -16.96 -21.50 -7.89
N ASP A 185 -17.04 -20.17 -7.86
CA ASP A 185 -18.07 -19.39 -8.54
C ASP A 185 -17.50 -18.41 -9.55
N ARG A 186 -18.41 -17.76 -10.28
CA ARG A 186 -18.11 -16.83 -11.36
C ARG A 186 -17.40 -15.57 -10.87
N SER A 187 -17.88 -14.98 -9.77
CA SER A 187 -17.38 -13.72 -9.25
C SER A 187 -15.94 -13.88 -8.80
N ASP A 188 -15.68 -14.93 -8.01
CA ASP A 188 -14.34 -15.27 -7.53
C ASP A 188 -13.37 -15.56 -8.70
N ARG A 189 -13.84 -16.19 -9.80
CA ARG A 189 -13.00 -16.39 -10.99
C ARG A 189 -12.60 -15.08 -11.62
N GLU A 190 -13.54 -14.17 -11.79
CA GLU A 190 -13.31 -12.84 -12.38
C GLU A 190 -12.36 -12.03 -11.51
N THR A 191 -12.65 -11.87 -10.22
CA THR A 191 -11.80 -11.17 -9.25
C THR A 191 -10.37 -11.73 -9.25
N ARG A 192 -10.20 -13.06 -9.22
CA ARG A 192 -8.86 -13.68 -9.28
C ARG A 192 -8.14 -13.34 -10.58
N LEU A 193 -8.82 -13.39 -11.73
CA LEU A 193 -8.20 -13.09 -13.02
C LEU A 193 -7.77 -11.63 -13.11
N GLU A 194 -8.58 -10.70 -12.57
CA GLU A 194 -8.24 -9.28 -12.51
C GLU A 194 -6.98 -9.02 -11.67
N MET A 195 -6.93 -9.59 -10.46
CA MET A 195 -5.76 -9.48 -9.58
C MET A 195 -4.47 -9.98 -10.24
N LEU A 196 -4.56 -11.08 -11.00
CA LEU A 196 -3.37 -11.72 -11.59
C LEU A 196 -2.96 -11.14 -12.94
N ALA A 197 -3.82 -10.38 -13.62
CA ALA A 197 -3.57 -9.88 -14.96
C ALA A 197 -2.30 -9.01 -15.03
N LEU A 198 -2.21 -7.98 -14.19
CA LEU A 198 -1.07 -7.05 -14.22
C LEU A 198 0.24 -7.71 -13.77
N PRO A 199 0.30 -8.44 -12.63
CA PRO A 199 1.53 -9.10 -12.19
C PRO A 199 2.09 -10.11 -13.20
N VAL A 200 1.22 -10.88 -13.87
CA VAL A 200 1.65 -11.84 -14.90
C VAL A 200 2.19 -11.12 -16.14
N ILE A 201 1.57 -10.01 -16.56
CA ILE A 201 2.08 -9.25 -17.71
C ILE A 201 3.44 -8.60 -17.40
N GLN A 202 3.61 -8.06 -16.19
CA GLN A 202 4.80 -7.31 -15.80
C GLN A 202 6.02 -8.20 -15.53
N ASN A 203 5.83 -9.45 -15.08
CA ASN A 203 6.96 -10.33 -14.78
C ASN A 203 7.68 -10.83 -16.05
N GLY A 204 7.03 -10.78 -17.22
CA GLY A 204 7.60 -11.18 -18.50
C GLY A 204 7.89 -12.68 -18.63
N ASP A 205 7.33 -13.51 -17.74
CA ASP A 205 7.50 -14.95 -17.76
C ASP A 205 6.53 -15.57 -18.80
N PRO A 206 7.05 -16.21 -19.86
CA PRO A 206 6.22 -16.80 -20.90
C PRO A 206 5.36 -17.97 -20.38
N ASP A 207 5.84 -18.73 -19.40
CA ASP A 207 5.14 -19.89 -18.87
C ASP A 207 3.97 -19.44 -17.97
N GLU A 208 4.17 -18.41 -17.14
CA GLU A 208 3.08 -17.80 -16.36
C GLU A 208 2.05 -17.14 -17.28
N THR A 209 2.51 -16.45 -18.33
CA THR A 209 1.63 -15.83 -19.32
C THR A 209 0.78 -16.88 -20.04
N GLU A 210 1.38 -18.01 -20.44
CA GLU A 210 0.65 -19.11 -21.09
C GLU A 210 -0.37 -19.74 -20.13
N ALA A 211 0.01 -19.98 -18.87
CA ALA A 211 -0.90 -20.50 -17.86
C ALA A 211 -2.10 -19.56 -17.64
N PHE A 212 -1.86 -18.26 -17.51
CA PHE A 212 -2.90 -17.25 -17.38
C PHE A 212 -3.82 -17.18 -18.60
N ALA A 213 -3.27 -17.27 -19.82
CA ALA A 213 -4.06 -17.32 -21.04
C ALA A 213 -4.99 -18.55 -21.09
N ARG A 214 -4.53 -19.71 -20.61
CA ARG A 214 -5.38 -20.90 -20.47
C ARG A 214 -6.49 -20.70 -19.45
N ASP A 215 -6.21 -20.06 -18.31
CA ASP A 215 -7.22 -19.72 -17.31
C ASP A 215 -8.29 -18.76 -17.89
N LEU A 216 -7.88 -17.74 -18.66
CA LEU A 216 -8.80 -16.83 -19.36
C LEU A 216 -9.69 -17.56 -20.38
N LEU A 217 -9.12 -18.49 -21.16
CA LEU A 217 -9.89 -19.30 -22.12
C LEU A 217 -10.91 -20.20 -21.41
N ALA A 218 -10.49 -20.85 -20.31
CA ALA A 218 -11.38 -21.67 -19.50
C ALA A 218 -12.53 -20.85 -18.89
N HIS A 219 -12.24 -19.63 -18.42
CA HIS A 219 -13.26 -18.70 -17.95
C HIS A 219 -14.24 -18.31 -19.08
N ALA A 220 -13.75 -17.92 -20.25
CA ALA A 220 -14.59 -17.58 -21.40
C ALA A 220 -15.46 -18.75 -21.88
N GLU A 221 -15.00 -19.99 -21.73
CA GLU A 221 -15.83 -21.18 -21.96
C GLU A 221 -16.91 -21.37 -20.90
N ALA A 222 -16.60 -21.16 -19.63
CA ALA A 222 -17.59 -21.22 -18.55
C ALA A 222 -18.71 -20.18 -18.75
N GLU A 223 -18.34 -18.94 -19.08
CA GLU A 223 -19.28 -17.85 -19.39
C GLU A 223 -20.21 -18.21 -20.55
N ARG A 224 -19.67 -18.81 -21.63
CA ARG A 224 -20.48 -19.28 -22.77
C ARG A 224 -21.48 -20.37 -22.39
N ARG A 225 -21.21 -21.15 -21.35
CA ARG A 225 -22.11 -22.17 -20.80
C ARG A 225 -23.10 -21.60 -19.76
N GLY A 226 -22.97 -20.32 -19.40
CA GLY A 226 -23.77 -19.68 -18.35
C GLY A 226 -23.40 -20.11 -16.94
N CYS A 227 -22.15 -20.52 -16.72
CA CYS A 227 -21.61 -21.00 -15.45
C CYS A 227 -20.60 -20.03 -14.84
#